data_AF-A0A6G1PPR1-F1
#
_entry.id   AF-A0A6G1PPR1-F1
#
_cell.length_a   1.000
_cell.length_b   1.000
_cell.length_c   1.000
_cell.angle_alpha   90.00
_cell.angle_beta   90.00
_cell.angle_gamma   90.00
#
_symmetry.space_group_name_H-M   'P 1'
#
loop_
_entity.id
_entity.type
_entity.pdbx_description
1 polymer ?
#
loop_
_entity_poly.entity_id
_entity_poly.type
_entity_poly.pdbx_seq_one_letter_code
_entity_poly.pdbx_strand_id
1 'polypeptide(L)' 'MDPPNSSMARLDLDVDLGFALFFFFVLCLFLLVTIVRCAQMVLDPYSAISVTMYQEEQTEE' A
#
# COMPACT_ATOMS: atom_id res chain seq x y z
N MET A 1 5.76 43.11 22.79
CA MET A 1 4.98 41.96 23.30
C MET A 1 4.73 41.07 22.09
N ASP A 2 5.65 40.13 21.81
CA ASP A 2 5.45 39.15 20.74
C ASP A 2 4.32 38.19 21.12
N PRO A 3 3.44 37.81 20.18
CA PRO A 3 2.34 36.91 20.50
C PRO A 3 2.90 35.51 20.83
N PRO A 4 2.50 34.89 21.95
CA PRO A 4 2.96 33.55 22.36
C PRO A 4 2.46 32.40 21.44
N ASN A 5 1.84 32.73 20.30
CA ASN A 5 1.14 31.80 19.43
C ASN A 5 1.97 31.33 18.20
N SER A 6 3.10 31.98 17.91
CA SER A 6 3.88 31.71 16.69
C SER A 6 4.66 30.40 16.73
N SER A 7 5.06 29.93 17.91
CA SER A 7 5.72 28.63 18.09
C SER A 7 4.75 27.46 18.01
N MET A 8 3.54 27.60 18.58
CA MET A 8 2.52 26.55 18.57
C MET A 8 2.00 26.29 17.15
N ALA A 9 1.75 27.35 16.37
CA ALA A 9 1.35 27.23 14.96
C ALA A 9 2.42 26.58 14.07
N ARG A 10 3.71 26.77 14.37
CA ARG A 10 4.80 26.10 13.65
C ARG A 10 4.87 24.61 13.95
N LEU A 11 4.69 24.22 15.21
CA LEU A 11 4.70 22.81 15.61
C LEU A 11 3.50 22.04 15.02
N ASP A 12 2.32 22.65 14.96
CA ASP A 12 1.13 22.06 14.34
C ASP A 12 1.38 21.80 12.82
N LEU A 13 1.95 22.80 12.12
CA LEU A 13 2.29 22.68 10.70
C LEU A 13 3.36 21.60 10.42
N ASP A 14 4.35 21.44 11.30
CA ASP A 14 5.38 20.41 11.15
C ASP A 14 4.80 18.99 11.34
N VAL A 15 3.85 18.81 12.28
CA VAL A 15 3.17 17.54 12.53
C VAL A 15 2.24 17.16 11.39
N ASP A 16 1.44 18.12 10.89
CA ASP A 16 0.56 17.92 9.74
C ASP A 16 1.34 17.55 8.47
N LEU A 17 2.47 18.22 8.23
CA LEU A 17 3.35 17.90 7.11
C LEU A 17 3.96 16.50 7.26
N GLY A 18 4.42 16.14 8.46
CA GLY A 18 4.96 14.82 8.75
C GLY A 18 3.94 13.71 8.53
N PHE A 19 2.70 13.92 8.99
CA PHE A 19 1.58 13.01 8.75
C PHE A 19 1.30 12.89 7.26
N ALA A 20 1.11 14.01 6.55
CA ALA A 20 0.84 13.99 5.11
C ALA A 20 1.91 13.22 4.31
N LEU A 21 3.19 13.44 4.62
CA LEU A 21 4.29 12.70 4.00
C LEU A 21 4.24 11.20 4.35
N PHE A 22 3.98 10.85 5.61
CA PHE A 22 3.85 9.45 6.03
C PHE A 22 2.76 8.72 5.22
N PHE A 23 1.56 9.29 5.12
CA PHE A 23 0.49 8.69 4.30
C PHE A 23 0.87 8.64 2.83
N PHE A 24 1.49 9.69 2.30
CA PHE A 24 1.96 9.69 0.92
C PHE A 24 2.93 8.53 0.64
N PHE A 25 3.93 8.31 1.51
CA PHE A 25 4.85 7.18 1.37
C PHE A 25 4.14 5.83 1.46
N VAL A 26 3.22 5.65 2.42
CA VAL A 26 2.43 4.41 2.56
C VAL A 26 1.59 4.16 1.29
N LEU A 27 0.94 5.18 0.76
CA LEU A 27 0.16 5.09 -0.49
C LEU A 27 1.05 4.74 -1.68
N CYS A 28 2.22 5.36 -1.81
CA CYS A 28 3.19 5.00 -2.84
C CYS A 28 3.63 3.54 -2.74
N LEU A 29 3.95 3.06 -1.54
CA LEU A 29 4.33 1.65 -1.33
C LEU A 29 3.18 0.70 -1.70
N PHE A 30 1.95 1.03 -1.27
CA PHE A 30 0.76 0.24 -1.60
C PHE A 30 0.51 0.16 -3.11
N LEU A 31 0.67 1.29 -3.81
CA LEU A 31 0.58 1.35 -5.26
C LEU A 31 1.65 0.49 -5.93
N LEU A 32 2.91 0.56 -5.49
CA LEU A 32 3.98 -0.29 -6.03
C LEU A 32 3.69 -1.77 -5.84
N VAL A 33 3.22 -2.18 -4.65
CA VAL A 33 2.83 -3.57 -4.40
C VAL A 33 1.71 -4.00 -5.33
N THR A 34 0.69 -3.16 -5.49
CA THR A 34 -0.45 -3.44 -6.37
C THR A 34 0.00 -3.56 -7.83
N ILE A 35 0.84 -2.66 -8.31
CA ILE A 35 1.41 -2.71 -9.67
C ILE A 35 2.19 -4.00 -9.87
N VAL A 36 3.05 -4.40 -8.92
CA VAL A 36 3.79 -5.66 -9.00
C VAL A 36 2.85 -6.85 -9.03
N ARG A 37 1.79 -6.86 -8.21
CA ARG A 37 0.78 -7.93 -8.22
C ARG A 37 0.02 -7.99 -9.53
N CYS A 38 -0.37 -6.84 -10.09
CA CYS A 38 -0.99 -6.75 -11.41
C CYS A 38 -0.03 -7.25 -12.50
N ALA A 39 1.24 -6.85 -12.45
CA ALA A 39 2.26 -7.32 -13.39
C ALA A 39 2.47 -8.83 -13.27
N GLN A 40 2.56 -9.37 -12.06
CA GLN A 40 2.65 -10.81 -11.81
C GLN A 40 1.40 -11.54 -12.33
N MET A 41 0.20 -11.00 -12.12
CA MET A 41 -1.04 -11.61 -12.63
C MET A 41 -1.11 -11.61 -14.16
N VAL A 42 -0.59 -10.56 -14.82
CA VAL A 42 -0.56 -10.45 -16.29
C VAL A 42 0.53 -11.34 -16.89
N LEU A 43 1.72 -11.40 -16.27
CA LEU A 43 2.85 -12.18 -16.74
C LEU A 43 2.73 -13.66 -16.38
N ASP A 44 2.09 -13.97 -15.26
CA ASP A 44 1.88 -15.32 -14.75
C ASP A 44 0.39 -15.58 -14.43
N PRO A 45 -0.49 -15.55 -15.45
CA PRO A 45 -1.91 -15.82 -15.28
C PRO A 45 -2.19 -17.28 -14.86
N TYR A 46 -1.20 -18.17 -14.98
CA TYR A 46 -1.33 -19.60 -14.68
C TYR A 46 -0.87 -20.00 -13.28
N SER A 47 -0.03 -19.22 -12.60
CA SER A 47 0.31 -19.50 -11.19
C SER A 47 -0.90 -19.46 -10.27
N ALA A 48 -1.88 -18.57 -10.53
CA ALA A 48 -3.17 -18.60 -9.84
C ALA A 48 -4.07 -19.78 -10.25
N ILE A 49 -3.82 -20.39 -11.41
CA ILE A 49 -4.53 -21.56 -11.98
C ILE A 49 -3.63 -22.81 -11.84
N SER A 50 -3.10 -23.07 -10.65
CA SER A 50 -2.30 -24.29 -10.42
C SER A 50 -2.66 -25.07 -9.17
N VAL A 51 -3.67 -24.63 -8.40
CA VAL A 51 -4.16 -25.39 -7.24
C VAL A 51 -5.66 -25.72 -7.35
N THR A 52 -6.48 -24.87 -7.97
CA THR A 52 -7.94 -25.11 -7.99
C THR A 52 -8.34 -26.20 -8.98
N MET A 53 -7.76 -26.25 -10.18
CA MET A 53 -8.10 -27.26 -11.19
C MET A 53 -7.56 -28.66 -10.85
N TYR A 54 -6.38 -28.75 -10.23
CA TYR A 54 -5.78 -30.05 -9.88
C TYR A 54 -6.27 -30.64 -8.56
N GLN A 55 -6.90 -29.85 -7.67
CA GLN A 55 -7.46 -30.37 -6.43
C GLN A 55 -8.89 -30.93 -6.59
N GLU A 56 -9.62 -30.48 -7.62
CA GLU A 56 -10.96 -31.03 -7.92
C GLU A 56 -10.86 -32.45 -8.50
N GLU A 57 -9.84 -32.77 -9.32
CA GLU A 57 -9.65 -34.10 -9.90
C GLU A 57 -9.05 -35.16 -8.94
N GLN A 58 -8.44 -34.76 -7.82
CA GLN A 58 -7.82 -35.70 -6.86
C GLN A 58 -8.74 -36.17 -5.73
N THR A 59 -9.95 -35.60 -5.62
CA THR A 59 -10.92 -35.99 -4.58
C THR A 59 -11.99 -36.97 -5.11
N GLU A 60 -11.92 -37.33 -6.40
CA GLU A 60 -12.88 -38.24 -7.05
C GLU A 60 -12.35 -39.68 -7.26
N GLU A 61 -11.25 -40.09 -6.62
CA GLU A 61 -10.81 -41.52 -6.58
C GLU A 61 -11.07 -42.21 -5.23
#